data_AF-A0A7W0KUU2-F1
#
_entry.id   AF-A0A7W0KUU2-F1
#
_cell.length_a   1.000
_cell.length_b   1.000
_cell.length_c   1.000
_cell.angle_alpha   90.00
_cell.angle_beta   90.00
_cell.angle_gamma   90.00
#
_symmetry.space_group_name_H-M   'P 1'
#
loop_
_entity.id
_entity.type
_entity.pdbx_description
1 polymer ?
#
loop_
_entity_poly.entity_id
_entity_poly.type
_entity_poly.pdbx_seq_one_letter_code
_entity_poly.pdbx_strand_id
1 'polypeptide(L)'
;MSGIAIITEACIGTKDRACVDVCPVQCIYEFDPVTSVLFSEVEAGNGVIENSHAPNPDAVAIFGDTLLYVNVDECTSCTACYQPDICPVGAIYSEEKVPDGTPGASYNAEDTSKGHDHTFFIQLSRDVFAD
;
A
#
# COMPACT_ATOMS: atom_id res chain seq x y z
N MET A 1 3.09 3.59 18.34
CA MET A 1 1.86 3.17 17.65
C MET A 1 2.35 2.34 16.50
N SER A 2 2.18 1.04 16.65
CA SER A 2 2.71 -0.01 15.78
C SER A 2 1.48 -0.64 15.16
N GLY A 3 1.24 -0.37 13.89
CA GLY A 3 0.17 -1.00 13.16
C GLY A 3 0.59 -1.12 11.71
N ILE A 4 0.04 -2.14 11.06
CA ILE A 4 0.37 -2.54 9.69
C ILE A 4 0.06 -1.39 8.73
N ALA A 5 0.90 -1.23 7.72
CA ALA A 5 0.72 -0.19 6.72
C ALA A 5 -0.39 -0.57 5.74
N ILE A 6 -1.31 0.35 5.50
CA ILE A 6 -2.41 0.24 4.54
C ILE A 6 -2.27 1.40 3.56
N ILE A 7 -2.15 1.09 2.28
CA ILE A 7 -2.12 2.07 1.20
C ILE A 7 -3.55 2.30 0.71
N THR A 8 -3.94 3.56 0.63
CA THR A 8 -5.30 3.99 0.30
C THR A 8 -5.36 4.71 -1.05
N GLU A 9 -6.56 5.20 -1.41
CA GLU A 9 -6.87 5.74 -2.73
C GLU A 9 -5.94 6.85 -3.24
N ALA A 10 -5.33 7.65 -2.35
CA ALA A 10 -4.41 8.71 -2.77
C ALA A 10 -3.17 8.20 -3.52
N CYS A 11 -2.83 6.90 -3.40
CA CYS A 11 -1.74 6.29 -4.15
C CYS A 11 -2.12 5.97 -5.61
N ILE A 12 -3.41 5.86 -5.92
CA ILE A 12 -3.91 5.45 -7.24
C ILE A 12 -3.37 6.41 -8.31
N GLY A 13 -2.63 5.87 -9.28
CA GLY A 13 -2.04 6.62 -10.38
C GLY A 13 -0.79 7.44 -10.02
N THR A 14 -0.54 7.72 -8.74
CA THR A 14 0.69 8.38 -8.27
C THR A 14 1.87 7.43 -8.31
N LYS A 15 1.74 6.27 -7.63
CA LYS A 15 2.77 5.21 -7.52
C LYS A 15 4.21 5.75 -7.48
N ASP A 16 4.50 6.62 -6.51
CA ASP A 16 5.82 7.24 -6.36
C ASP A 16 6.94 6.23 -6.06
N ARG A 17 6.56 5.10 -5.43
CA ARG A 17 7.43 3.97 -5.06
C ARG A 17 8.55 4.27 -4.07
N ALA A 18 8.74 5.50 -3.58
CA ALA A 18 9.71 5.78 -2.51
C ALA A 18 9.45 4.98 -1.22
N CYS A 19 8.22 4.55 -0.98
CA CYS A 19 7.89 3.67 0.14
C CYS A 19 8.52 2.26 0.03
N VAL A 20 8.79 1.78 -1.19
CA VAL A 20 9.46 0.50 -1.46
C VAL A 20 10.91 0.57 -0.99
N ASP A 21 11.61 1.66 -1.30
CA ASP A 21 13.04 1.84 -0.97
C ASP A 21 13.31 1.88 0.53
N VAL A 22 12.35 2.36 1.33
CA VAL A 22 12.50 2.46 2.78
C VAL A 22 11.97 1.24 3.53
N CYS A 23 11.31 0.30 2.85
CA CYS A 23 10.71 -0.85 3.51
C CYS A 23 11.77 -1.89 3.87
N PRO A 24 12.03 -2.16 5.16
CA PRO A 24 13.11 -3.07 5.57
C PRO A 24 12.84 -4.55 5.26
N VAL A 25 11.60 -4.88 4.91
CA VAL A 25 11.14 -6.26 4.64
C VAL A 25 10.52 -6.40 3.25
N GLN A 26 10.60 -5.36 2.41
CA GLN A 26 10.07 -5.36 1.05
C GLN A 26 8.65 -5.94 0.93
N CYS A 27 7.75 -5.48 1.81
CA CYS A 27 6.36 -5.93 1.87
C CYS A 27 5.40 -5.08 1.01
N ILE A 28 5.90 -4.24 0.10
CA ILE A 28 5.10 -3.37 -0.76
C ILE A 28 5.22 -3.84 -2.19
N TYR A 29 4.09 -4.21 -2.77
CA TYR A 29 4.02 -4.90 -4.05
C TYR A 29 3.32 -4.06 -5.11
N GLU A 30 3.77 -4.20 -6.34
CA GLU A 30 3.10 -3.72 -7.54
C GLU A 30 2.58 -4.91 -8.36
N PHE A 31 1.44 -4.74 -9.02
CA PHE A 31 0.90 -5.75 -9.91
C PHE A 31 1.47 -5.58 -11.33
N ASP A 32 2.04 -6.65 -11.88
CA ASP A 32 2.40 -6.72 -13.30
C ASP A 32 1.28 -7.40 -14.10
N PRO A 33 0.58 -6.66 -15.00
CA PRO A 33 -0.49 -7.23 -15.81
C PRO A 33 0.00 -8.21 -16.89
N VAL A 34 1.29 -8.20 -17.24
CA VAL A 34 1.87 -9.11 -18.25
C VAL A 34 2.14 -10.47 -17.63
N THR A 35 2.75 -10.50 -16.45
CA THR A 35 3.09 -11.75 -15.77
C THR A 35 2.00 -12.22 -14.79
N SER A 36 1.02 -11.36 -14.48
CA SER A 36 -0.03 -11.61 -13.49
C SER A 36 0.52 -11.95 -12.10
N VAL A 37 1.55 -11.20 -11.69
CA VAL A 37 2.27 -11.41 -10.41
C VAL A 37 2.32 -10.10 -9.63
N LEU A 38 2.22 -10.19 -8.31
CA LEU A 38 2.58 -9.11 -7.39
C LEU A 38 4.08 -9.18 -7.13
N PHE A 39 4.83 -8.13 -7.43
CA PHE A 39 6.28 -8.10 -7.26
C PHE A 39 6.71 -6.92 -6.39
N SER A 40 7.74 -7.13 -5.58
CA SER A 40 8.45 -6.08 -4.84
C SER A 40 9.89 -6.03 -5.36
N GLU A 41 10.38 -4.84 -5.70
CA GLU A 41 11.77 -4.64 -6.12
C GLU A 41 12.66 -4.34 -4.92
N VAL A 42 13.97 -4.64 -5.02
CA VAL A 42 14.94 -4.28 -3.97
C VAL A 42 15.05 -2.75 -3.82
N GLU A 43 14.97 -2.05 -4.95
CA GLU A 43 14.90 -0.59 -5.03
C GLU A 43 14.02 -0.22 -6.23
N ALA A 44 13.18 0.80 -6.09
CA ALA A 44 12.23 1.22 -7.09
C ALA A 44 12.92 1.55 -8.42
N GLY A 45 12.53 0.82 -9.47
CA GLY A 45 13.00 1.03 -10.83
C GLY A 45 14.36 0.40 -11.15
N ASN A 46 14.94 -0.39 -10.25
CA ASN A 46 16.19 -1.11 -10.53
C ASN A 46 15.97 -2.41 -11.36
N GLY A 47 14.72 -2.88 -11.45
CA GLY A 47 14.33 -4.09 -12.19
C GLY A 47 14.74 -5.41 -11.52
N VAL A 48 15.22 -5.37 -10.27
CA VAL A 48 15.61 -6.53 -9.48
C VAL A 48 14.48 -6.84 -8.50
N ILE A 49 13.71 -7.89 -8.81
CA ILE A 49 12.64 -8.38 -7.95
C ILE A 49 13.26 -9.06 -6.72
N GLU A 50 12.90 -8.60 -5.53
CA GLU A 50 13.26 -9.22 -4.26
C GLU A 50 12.26 -10.33 -3.91
N ASN A 51 10.97 -9.99 -3.90
CA ASN A 51 9.88 -10.87 -3.50
C ASN A 51 8.75 -10.85 -4.54
N SER A 52 7.97 -11.93 -4.59
CA SER A 52 6.81 -12.04 -5.46
C SER A 52 5.72 -12.93 -4.88
N HIS A 53 4.46 -12.58 -5.12
CA HIS A 53 3.27 -13.30 -4.67
C HIS A 53 2.27 -13.52 -5.78
N ALA A 54 1.41 -14.54 -5.60
CA ALA A 54 0.29 -14.78 -6.50
C ALA A 54 -0.86 -13.81 -6.16
N PRO A 55 -1.34 -13.00 -7.11
CA PRO A 55 -2.48 -12.15 -6.87
C PRO A 55 -3.78 -12.95 -6.87
N ASN A 56 -4.72 -12.55 -6.02
CA ASN A 56 -6.10 -12.92 -6.17
C ASN A 56 -6.72 -12.13 -7.35
N PRO A 57 -7.19 -12.81 -8.40
CA PRO A 57 -7.67 -12.15 -9.62
C PRO A 57 -8.88 -11.24 -9.36
N ASP A 58 -9.75 -11.57 -8.41
CA ASP A 58 -10.95 -10.79 -8.12
C ASP A 58 -10.62 -9.48 -7.39
N ALA A 59 -9.66 -9.52 -6.46
CA ALA A 59 -9.24 -8.37 -5.68
C ALA A 59 -8.29 -7.47 -6.47
N VAL A 60 -7.32 -8.04 -7.18
CA VAL A 60 -6.37 -7.26 -7.99
C VAL A 60 -7.06 -6.58 -9.16
N ALA A 61 -8.14 -7.13 -9.72
CA ALA A 61 -8.88 -6.52 -10.83
C ALA A 61 -9.51 -5.15 -10.49
N ILE A 62 -9.62 -4.80 -9.20
CA ILE A 62 -10.24 -3.54 -8.76
C ILE A 62 -9.37 -2.34 -9.13
N PHE A 63 -8.06 -2.40 -8.84
CA PHE A 63 -7.12 -1.32 -9.14
C PHE A 63 -5.93 -1.73 -10.01
N GLY A 64 -5.67 -3.03 -10.16
CA GLY A 64 -4.63 -3.58 -11.02
C GLY A 64 -3.27 -2.95 -10.74
N ASP A 65 -2.60 -2.51 -11.80
CA ASP A 65 -1.30 -1.86 -11.74
C ASP A 65 -1.38 -0.38 -11.35
N THR A 66 -2.55 0.17 -11.01
CA THR A 66 -2.68 1.59 -10.65
C THR A 66 -2.42 1.88 -9.18
N LEU A 67 -2.34 0.85 -8.33
CA LEU A 67 -2.18 0.95 -6.89
C LEU A 67 -1.00 0.08 -6.42
N LEU A 68 -0.32 0.51 -5.35
CA LEU A 68 0.62 -0.32 -4.61
C LEU A 68 -0.08 -1.03 -3.46
N TYR A 69 0.23 -2.30 -3.25
CA TYR A 69 -0.40 -3.17 -2.26
C TYR A 69 0.58 -3.51 -1.14
N VAL A 70 0.14 -3.47 0.11
CA VAL A 70 0.99 -3.89 1.24
C VAL A 70 0.59 -5.30 1.66
N ASN A 71 1.55 -6.23 1.71
CA ASN A 71 1.32 -7.51 2.34
C ASN A 71 1.30 -7.35 3.86
N VAL A 72 0.11 -7.50 4.44
CA VAL A 72 -0.11 -7.28 5.87
C VAL A 72 0.52 -8.36 6.76
N ASP A 73 0.73 -9.56 6.21
CA ASP A 73 1.33 -10.69 6.93
C ASP A 73 2.86 -10.58 7.00
N GLU A 74 3.48 -9.87 6.05
CA GLU A 74 4.92 -9.60 6.02
C GLU A 74 5.28 -8.27 6.71
N CYS A 75 4.33 -7.36 6.86
CA CYS A 75 4.59 -6.04 7.39
C CYS A 75 4.99 -6.08 8.88
N THR A 76 6.21 -5.63 9.18
CA THR A 76 6.72 -5.55 10.56
C THR A 76 6.29 -4.31 11.32
N SER A 77 5.40 -3.48 10.75
CA SER A 77 4.93 -2.22 11.35
C SER A 77 6.07 -1.26 11.75
N CYS A 78 7.15 -1.21 10.96
CA CYS A 78 8.34 -0.40 11.23
C CYS A 78 8.13 1.12 11.09
N THR A 79 7.01 1.54 10.48
CA THR A 79 6.60 2.95 10.28
C THR A 79 7.48 3.82 9.38
N ALA A 80 8.49 3.23 8.71
CA ALA A 80 9.39 3.95 7.82
C ALA A 80 8.65 4.58 6.61
N CYS A 81 7.65 3.88 6.08
CA CYS A 81 6.84 4.35 4.96
C CYS A 81 5.84 5.46 5.32
N TYR A 82 5.56 5.71 6.60
CA TYR A 82 4.60 6.73 7.04
C TYR A 82 5.17 8.14 7.04
N GLN A 83 6.48 8.29 6.82
CA GLN A 83 7.09 9.62 6.88
C GLN A 83 6.58 10.47 5.70
N PRO A 84 6.25 11.76 5.94
CA PRO A 84 5.66 12.63 4.93
C PRO A 84 6.61 12.90 3.76
N ASP A 85 7.91 12.83 3.98
CA ASP A 85 8.93 12.92 2.93
C ASP A 85 8.98 11.69 2.02
N ILE A 86 8.43 10.56 2.46
CA ILE A 86 8.40 9.30 1.69
C ILE A 86 7.12 9.17 0.87
N CYS A 87 5.97 9.55 1.42
CA CYS A 87 4.71 9.50 0.68
C CYS A 87 4.19 10.93 0.44
N PRO A 88 4.47 11.55 -0.72
CA PRO A 88 4.13 12.95 -0.98
C PRO A 88 2.61 13.21 -1.03
N VAL A 89 1.82 12.16 -1.24
CA VAL A 89 0.34 12.19 -1.29
C VAL A 89 -0.31 11.71 0.00
N GLY A 90 0.49 11.31 1.00
CA GLY A 90 -0.02 10.90 2.30
C GLY A 90 -0.92 9.66 2.29
N ALA A 91 -0.79 8.77 1.31
CA ALA A 91 -1.70 7.65 1.07
C ALA A 91 -1.59 6.49 2.07
N ILE A 92 -0.54 6.48 2.90
CA ILE A 92 -0.20 5.34 3.77
C ILE A 92 -0.67 5.61 5.19
N TYR A 93 -1.56 4.77 5.68
CA TYR A 93 -2.11 4.81 7.02
C TYR A 93 -1.67 3.58 7.80
N SER A 94 -1.68 3.69 9.13
CA SER A 94 -1.68 2.49 9.97
C SER A 94 -3.08 1.89 9.98
N GLU A 95 -3.22 0.57 9.93
CA GLU A 95 -4.51 -0.14 9.92
C GLU A 95 -5.51 0.40 10.96
N GLU A 96 -5.04 0.66 12.18
CA GLU A 96 -5.84 1.18 13.30
C GLU A 96 -6.27 2.66 13.15
N LYS A 97 -5.67 3.36 12.19
CA LYS A 97 -5.89 4.79 11.90
C LYS A 97 -6.40 5.04 10.49
N VAL A 98 -6.70 3.99 9.73
CA VAL A 98 -7.35 4.13 8.44
C VAL A 98 -8.67 4.86 8.68
N PRO A 99 -8.92 5.98 7.98
CA PRO A 99 -10.15 6.71 8.21
C PRO A 99 -11.39 5.89 7.84
N ASP A 100 -12.38 5.87 8.72
CA ASP A 100 -13.63 5.13 8.58
C ASP A 100 -14.81 6.03 8.19
N GLY A 101 -14.50 7.22 7.67
CA GLY A 101 -15.50 8.26 7.38
C GLY A 101 -16.06 8.94 8.64
N THR A 102 -15.64 8.58 9.85
CA THR A 102 -16.08 9.30 11.05
C THR A 102 -15.41 10.68 11.14
N PRO A 103 -16.13 11.72 11.62
CA PRO A 103 -15.58 13.07 11.74
C PRO A 103 -14.38 13.21 12.69
N GLY A 104 -14.13 12.20 13.54
CA GLY A 104 -13.11 12.24 14.58
C GLY A 104 -11.78 11.56 14.24
N ALA A 105 -11.70 10.84 13.12
CA ALA A 105 -10.47 10.18 12.70
C ALA A 105 -9.42 11.21 12.26
N SER A 106 -8.15 10.96 12.58
CA SER A 106 -7.04 11.82 12.15
C SER A 106 -6.68 11.50 10.70
N TYR A 107 -7.10 12.34 9.76
CA TYR A 107 -6.72 12.25 8.35
C TYR A 107 -5.35 12.87 8.13
N ASN A 108 -4.57 12.33 7.18
CA ASN A 108 -3.34 13.00 6.75
C ASN A 108 -3.71 14.34 6.08
N ALA A 109 -2.99 15.42 6.42
CA ALA A 109 -3.22 16.74 5.82
C ALA A 109 -2.85 16.79 4.33
N GLU A 110 -2.01 15.87 3.89
CA GLU A 110 -1.52 15.74 2.51
C GLU A 110 -2.43 14.83 1.66
N ASP A 111 -3.33 14.08 2.29
CA ASP A 111 -4.31 13.25 1.61
C ASP A 111 -5.51 14.09 1.13
N THR A 112 -5.64 14.18 -0.19
CA THR A 112 -6.72 14.93 -0.85
C THR A 112 -8.09 14.26 -0.74
N SER A 113 -8.16 12.99 -0.34
CA SER A 113 -9.40 12.20 -0.19
C SER A 113 -10.00 12.27 1.23
N LYS A 114 -9.71 13.35 1.97
CA LYS A 114 -10.19 13.57 3.34
C LYS A 114 -11.71 13.42 3.48
N GLY A 115 -12.13 12.60 4.46
CA GLY A 115 -13.54 12.41 4.84
C GLY A 115 -14.22 11.21 4.19
N HIS A 116 -13.50 10.44 3.36
CA HIS A 116 -13.97 9.19 2.79
C HIS A 116 -13.70 8.02 3.75
N ASP A 117 -14.48 6.95 3.58
CA ASP A 117 -14.26 5.68 4.27
C ASP A 117 -13.21 4.86 3.51
N HIS A 118 -12.03 4.76 4.09
CA HIS A 118 -10.88 4.05 3.53
C HIS A 118 -10.75 2.63 4.10
N THR A 119 -11.67 2.17 4.96
CA THR A 119 -11.58 0.83 5.58
C THR A 119 -11.60 -0.30 4.56
N PHE A 120 -12.18 -0.06 3.38
CA PHE A 120 -12.11 -0.97 2.24
C PHE A 120 -10.67 -1.41 1.91
N PHE A 121 -9.69 -0.50 2.00
CA PHE A 121 -8.29 -0.77 1.69
C PHE A 121 -7.64 -1.75 2.68
N ILE A 122 -8.16 -1.86 3.90
CA ILE A 122 -7.71 -2.85 4.88
C ILE A 122 -7.98 -4.25 4.34
N GLN A 123 -9.22 -4.50 3.91
CA GLN A 123 -9.60 -5.82 3.41
C GLN A 123 -8.97 -6.10 2.05
N LEU A 124 -8.91 -5.10 1.16
CA LEU A 124 -8.23 -5.23 -0.12
C LEU A 124 -6.76 -5.65 0.04
N SER A 125 -6.03 -5.05 0.99
CA SER A 125 -4.62 -5.38 1.22
C SER A 125 -4.41 -6.81 1.70
N ARG A 126 -5.43 -7.44 2.29
CA ARG A 126 -5.44 -8.86 2.64
C ARG A 126 -5.83 -9.72 1.45
N ASP A 127 -6.93 -9.37 0.80
CA ASP A 127 -7.54 -10.21 -0.23
C ASP A 127 -6.74 -10.26 -1.52
N VAL A 128 -5.89 -9.26 -1.79
CA VAL A 128 -5.09 -9.20 -3.03
C VAL A 128 -4.01 -10.28 -3.11
N PHE A 129 -3.55 -10.81 -1.97
CA PHE A 129 -2.58 -11.90 -1.92
C PHE A 129 -3.34 -13.23 -1.82
N ALA A 130 -3.05 -14.19 -2.72
CA ALA A 130 -3.74 -15.47 -2.81
C ALA A 130 -2.99 -16.62 -2.11
N ASP A 131 -1.94 -16.30 -1.36
CA ASP A 131 -0.99 -17.24 -0.75
C ASP A 131 -1.51 -17.93 0.53
#